data_AF-K2PND6-F1
#
_entry.id   AF-K2PND6-F1
#
_cell.length_a   1.000
_cell.length_b   1.000
_cell.length_c   1.000
_cell.angle_alpha   90.00
_cell.angle_beta   90.00
_cell.angle_gamma   90.00
#
_symmetry.space_group_name_H-M   'P 1'
#
loop_
_entity.id
_entity.type
_entity.pdbx_description
1 polymer ?
#
loop_
_entity_poly.entity_id
_entity_poly.type
_entity_poly.pdbx_seq_one_letter_code
_entity_poly.pdbx_strand_id
1 'polypeptide(L)'
;MNFEVKWTPEMMEYYKHGSTVEHLEGKQVVFFKNNMLSPGATLAKWISNPNYQGGRGFMQLPLLEKGKRYQVKLQAKASPKPEPLLKITFYNRVEEVIGIQIISKGKGHFTYPMRAYAYAIELLNHGIQELFFQSIVIASDSR
;
A
#
# COMPACT_ATOMS: atom_id res chain seq x y z
N MET A 1 16.87 -4.65 -7.81
CA MET A 1 16.15 -5.37 -6.73
C MET A 1 14.65 -5.20 -6.95
N ASN A 2 13.87 -6.25 -6.74
CA ASN A 2 12.41 -6.24 -6.91
C ASN A 2 11.74 -6.87 -5.69
N PHE A 3 10.70 -6.25 -5.19
CA PHE A 3 9.95 -6.69 -4.02
C PHE A 3 8.48 -6.84 -4.37
N GLU A 4 7.88 -7.91 -3.86
CA GLU A 4 6.45 -8.14 -3.97
C GLU A 4 5.81 -8.04 -2.58
N VAL A 5 4.80 -7.18 -2.47
CA VAL A 5 4.06 -6.90 -1.24
C VAL A 5 2.65 -7.47 -1.39
N LYS A 6 2.26 -8.36 -0.48
CA LYS A 6 0.96 -9.04 -0.48
C LYS A 6 0.02 -8.45 0.57
N TRP A 7 -1.27 -8.63 0.37
CA TRP A 7 -2.28 -8.41 1.40
C TRP A 7 -2.48 -9.74 2.12
N THR A 8 -1.84 -9.90 3.27
CA THR A 8 -1.85 -11.17 4.01
C THR A 8 -2.98 -11.19 5.04
N PRO A 9 -3.43 -12.37 5.50
CA PRO A 9 -4.51 -12.47 6.49
C PRO A 9 -4.21 -11.79 7.83
N GLU A 10 -2.92 -11.65 8.19
CA GLU A 10 -2.48 -11.01 9.44
C GLU A 10 -2.52 -9.47 9.36
N MET A 11 -2.81 -8.92 8.18
CA MET A 11 -2.87 -7.48 7.95
C MET A 11 -4.14 -6.90 8.57
N MET A 12 -3.98 -6.05 9.60
CA MET A 12 -5.10 -5.48 10.35
C MET A 12 -5.56 -4.10 9.86
N GLU A 13 -4.72 -3.42 9.06
CA GLU A 13 -4.87 -2.04 8.62
C GLU A 13 -5.61 -1.95 7.27
N TYR A 14 -6.91 -2.20 7.31
CA TYR A 14 -7.81 -2.02 6.18
C TYR A 14 -9.17 -1.49 6.65
N TYR A 15 -9.95 -0.91 5.76
CA TYR A 15 -11.27 -0.41 6.12
C TYR A 15 -12.24 -1.57 6.40
N LYS A 16 -12.67 -1.73 7.66
CA LYS A 16 -13.48 -2.88 8.10
C LYS A 16 -14.99 -2.65 7.99
N HIS A 17 -15.45 -1.42 8.20
CA HIS A 17 -16.88 -1.13 8.37
C HIS A 17 -17.66 -1.35 7.07
N GLY A 18 -18.54 -2.34 7.05
CA GLY A 18 -19.31 -2.69 5.85
C GLY A 18 -18.47 -3.25 4.69
N SER A 19 -17.23 -3.67 4.97
CA SER A 19 -16.37 -4.31 3.98
C SER A 19 -16.44 -5.82 4.08
N THR A 20 -16.45 -6.48 2.94
CA THR A 20 -16.15 -7.92 2.82
C THR A 20 -14.72 -8.07 2.34
N VAL A 21 -13.93 -8.91 3.02
CA VAL A 21 -12.56 -9.26 2.63
C VAL A 21 -12.42 -10.77 2.62
N GLU A 22 -12.04 -11.32 1.46
CA GLU A 22 -11.86 -12.75 1.26
C GLU A 22 -10.47 -13.04 0.67
N HIS A 23 -9.72 -13.93 1.32
CA HIS A 23 -8.43 -14.41 0.81
C HIS A 23 -8.67 -15.63 -0.09
N LEU A 24 -8.57 -15.43 -1.41
CA LEU A 24 -8.73 -16.47 -2.40
C LEU A 24 -7.39 -17.18 -2.61
N GLU A 25 -7.00 -18.02 -1.64
CA GLU A 25 -5.65 -18.63 -1.55
C GLU A 25 -5.22 -19.37 -2.83
N GLY A 26 -6.13 -20.13 -3.45
CA GLY A 26 -5.84 -20.84 -4.71
C GLY A 26 -5.51 -19.93 -5.91
N LYS A 27 -5.74 -18.61 -5.79
CA LYS A 27 -5.43 -17.61 -6.83
C LYS A 27 -4.40 -16.57 -6.36
N GLN A 28 -3.94 -16.64 -5.12
CA GLN A 28 -3.11 -15.60 -4.48
C GLN A 28 -3.69 -14.18 -4.64
N VAL A 29 -5.01 -14.06 -4.50
CA VAL A 29 -5.76 -12.82 -4.66
C VAL A 29 -6.55 -12.53 -3.38
N VAL A 30 -6.62 -11.26 -3.00
CA VAL A 30 -7.58 -10.78 -1.99
C VAL A 30 -8.72 -10.07 -2.71
N PHE A 31 -9.94 -10.52 -2.42
CA PHE A 31 -11.16 -9.83 -2.84
C PHE A 31 -11.61 -8.90 -1.73
N PHE A 32 -11.77 -7.61 -2.05
CA PHE A 32 -12.34 -6.60 -1.18
C PHE A 32 -13.59 -6.04 -1.84
N LYS A 33 -14.66 -5.86 -1.04
CA LYS A 33 -15.90 -5.21 -1.48
C LYS A 33 -16.41 -4.24 -0.44
N ASN A 34 -16.70 -3.01 -0.85
CA ASN A 34 -17.41 -2.01 -0.05
C ASN A 34 -18.08 -0.96 -0.96
N ASN A 35 -19.41 -0.94 -0.97
CA ASN A 35 -20.18 -0.02 -1.83
C ASN A 35 -20.36 1.39 -1.23
N MET A 36 -20.05 1.56 0.06
CA MET A 36 -20.35 2.77 0.83
C MET A 36 -19.08 3.51 1.27
N LEU A 37 -17.89 3.01 0.90
CA LEU A 37 -16.63 3.63 1.24
C LEU A 37 -16.54 5.01 0.58
N SER A 38 -16.25 6.05 1.37
CA SER A 38 -16.13 7.41 0.86
C SER A 38 -14.87 7.55 -0.01
N PRO A 39 -14.89 8.38 -1.07
CA PRO A 39 -13.69 8.75 -1.80
C PRO A 39 -12.63 9.36 -0.87
N GLY A 40 -11.36 9.05 -1.11
CA GLY A 40 -10.23 9.48 -0.29
C GLY A 40 -9.94 8.61 0.94
N ALA A 41 -10.86 7.73 1.35
CA ALA A 41 -10.64 6.80 2.47
C ALA A 41 -9.58 5.73 2.11
N THR A 42 -8.79 5.30 3.10
CA THR A 42 -7.81 4.22 2.91
C THR A 42 -8.49 2.86 2.92
N LEU A 43 -8.39 2.11 1.81
CA LEU A 43 -8.85 0.71 1.72
C LEU A 43 -7.97 -0.20 2.56
N ALA A 44 -6.65 -0.09 2.35
CA ALA A 44 -5.63 -0.93 2.97
C ALA A 44 -4.33 -0.16 3.09
N LYS A 45 -3.57 -0.43 4.14
CA LYS A 45 -2.32 0.26 4.47
C LYS A 45 -1.23 -0.72 4.88
N TRP A 46 -0.14 -0.72 4.13
CA TRP A 46 1.08 -1.48 4.42
C TRP A 46 2.11 -0.58 5.09
N ILE A 47 2.85 -1.09 6.08
CA ILE A 47 3.86 -0.31 6.83
C ILE A 47 5.21 -1.05 6.87
N SER A 48 6.31 -0.33 6.68
CA SER A 48 7.67 -0.90 6.68
C SER A 48 8.26 -1.15 8.07
N ASN A 49 7.70 -0.52 9.09
CA ASN A 49 8.09 -0.72 10.47
C ASN A 49 6.83 -0.91 11.34
N PRO A 50 6.58 -2.12 11.87
CA PRO A 50 5.37 -2.43 12.65
C PRO A 50 5.37 -1.81 14.05
N ASN A 51 6.52 -1.36 14.58
CA ASN A 51 6.60 -0.71 15.89
C ASN A 51 5.75 0.56 15.98
N TYR A 52 5.46 1.16 14.82
CA TYR A 52 4.57 2.32 14.65
C TYR A 52 3.09 2.06 15.00
N GLN A 53 2.72 0.83 15.31
CA GLN A 53 1.35 0.43 15.63
C GLN A 53 1.25 -0.32 16.97
N GLY A 54 2.31 -0.31 17.79
CA GLY A 54 2.33 -1.03 19.07
C GLY A 54 2.16 -2.55 18.95
N GLY A 55 2.28 -3.10 17.74
CA GLY A 55 2.05 -4.51 17.43
C GLY A 55 3.33 -5.29 17.20
N ARG A 56 3.36 -6.55 17.65
CA ARG A 56 4.36 -7.55 17.26
C ARG A 56 4.03 -8.04 15.84
N GLY A 57 4.25 -7.20 14.84
CA GLY A 57 3.93 -7.48 13.43
C GLY A 57 5.15 -7.89 12.61
N PHE A 58 4.93 -8.64 11.53
CA PHE A 58 5.92 -8.85 10.48
C PHE A 58 6.09 -7.57 9.64
N MET A 59 7.28 -7.35 9.07
CA MET A 59 7.50 -6.25 8.13
C MET A 59 6.68 -6.49 6.86
N GLN A 60 5.68 -5.65 6.60
CA GLN A 60 4.80 -5.76 5.43
C GLN A 60 5.41 -5.12 4.18
N LEU A 61 6.37 -4.22 4.37
CA LEU A 61 7.09 -3.54 3.31
C LEU A 61 8.60 -3.78 3.45
N PRO A 62 9.33 -3.88 2.33
CA PRO A 62 10.78 -4.07 2.35
C PRO A 62 11.52 -2.83 2.89
N LEU A 63 12.74 -3.05 3.37
CA LEU A 63 13.64 -1.94 3.67
C LEU A 63 14.17 -1.34 2.36
N LEU A 64 14.01 -0.02 2.20
CA LEU A 64 14.48 0.72 1.05
C LEU A 64 15.77 1.49 1.38
N GLU A 65 16.58 1.72 0.36
CA GLU A 65 17.84 2.46 0.48
C GLU A 65 17.59 3.96 0.35
N LYS A 66 18.16 4.72 1.29
CA LYS A 66 18.05 6.17 1.34
C LYS A 66 18.60 6.83 0.08
N GLY A 67 17.85 7.79 -0.44
CA GLY A 67 18.21 8.53 -1.66
C GLY A 67 17.96 7.77 -2.97
N LYS A 68 17.60 6.48 -2.92
CA LYS A 68 17.32 5.70 -4.13
C LYS A 68 15.91 5.94 -4.66
N ARG A 69 15.80 5.89 -5.99
CA ARG A 69 14.53 5.95 -6.72
C ARG A 69 13.97 4.55 -6.91
N TYR A 70 12.67 4.42 -6.71
CA TYR A 70 11.94 3.18 -6.86
C TYR A 70 10.73 3.39 -7.77
N GLN A 71 10.41 2.39 -8.58
CA GLN A 71 9.14 2.28 -9.26
C GLN A 71 8.17 1.45 -8.41
N VAL A 72 6.95 1.95 -8.22
CA VAL A 72 5.84 1.20 -7.59
C VAL A 72 4.80 0.84 -8.65
N LYS A 73 4.22 -0.36 -8.55
CA LYS A 73 3.12 -0.81 -9.39
C LYS A 73 2.11 -1.63 -8.58
N LEU A 74 0.85 -1.20 -8.54
CA LEU A 74 -0.27 -1.99 -8.07
C LEU A 74 -0.67 -3.02 -9.14
N GLN A 75 -0.76 -4.28 -8.74
CA GLN A 75 -1.37 -5.35 -9.51
C GLN A 75 -2.74 -5.65 -8.89
N ALA A 76 -3.78 -5.07 -9.48
CA ALA A 76 -5.15 -5.30 -9.05
C ALA A 76 -6.14 -5.06 -10.18
N LYS A 77 -7.34 -5.63 -10.06
CA LYS A 77 -8.50 -5.27 -10.88
C LYS A 77 -9.52 -4.62 -9.98
N ALA A 78 -10.04 -3.46 -10.37
CA ALA A 78 -11.03 -2.71 -9.60
C ALA A 78 -12.31 -2.49 -10.42
N SER A 79 -13.44 -2.43 -9.73
CA SER A 79 -14.75 -2.13 -10.29
C SER A 79 -15.47 -1.10 -9.42
N PRO A 80 -16.17 -0.10 -10.00
CA PRO A 80 -16.19 0.29 -11.41
C PRO A 80 -14.85 0.93 -11.83
N LYS A 81 -14.10 0.33 -12.77
CA LYS A 81 -12.71 0.64 -13.21
C LYS A 81 -12.19 2.07 -12.91
N PRO A 82 -11.90 2.44 -11.66
CA PRO A 82 -11.41 3.77 -11.37
C PRO A 82 -9.88 3.74 -11.50
N GLU A 83 -9.26 4.91 -11.63
CA GLU A 83 -7.80 4.96 -11.53
C GLU A 83 -7.40 4.74 -10.07
N PRO A 84 -6.68 3.64 -9.73
CA PRO A 84 -6.29 3.41 -8.35
C PRO A 84 -5.24 4.44 -7.92
N LEU A 85 -5.38 4.91 -6.68
CA LEU A 85 -4.50 5.89 -6.06
C LEU A 85 -3.68 5.21 -4.97
N LEU A 86 -2.35 5.25 -5.09
CA LEU A 86 -1.46 4.87 -4.00
C LEU A 86 -0.91 6.12 -3.34
N LYS A 87 -1.07 6.21 -2.02
CA LYS A 87 -0.43 7.24 -1.20
C LYS A 87 0.76 6.64 -0.48
N ILE A 88 1.93 7.24 -0.66
CA ILE A 88 3.16 6.86 0.02
C ILE A 88 3.47 7.95 1.04
N THR A 89 3.52 7.56 2.31
CA THR A 89 3.84 8.47 3.42
C THR A 89 5.19 8.10 3.99
N PHE A 90 6.10 9.05 4.12
CA PHE A 90 7.43 8.85 4.69
C PHE A 90 7.51 9.43 6.08
N TYR A 91 8.22 8.72 6.95
CA TYR A 91 8.33 9.06 8.36
C TYR A 91 9.78 9.13 8.83
N ASN A 92 10.06 9.98 9.80
CA ASN A 92 11.36 10.03 10.48
C ASN A 92 11.42 9.03 11.66
N ARG A 93 12.50 9.08 12.46
CA ARG A 93 12.72 8.20 13.62
C ARG A 93 11.82 8.49 14.82
N VAL A 94 11.34 9.73 14.95
CA VAL A 94 10.46 10.20 16.04
C VAL A 94 8.99 10.19 15.64
N GLU A 95 8.72 9.45 14.59
CA GLU A 95 7.40 9.17 14.07
C GLU A 95 6.64 10.29 13.32
N GLU A 96 7.33 11.36 12.93
CA GLU A 96 6.70 12.46 12.19
C GLU A 96 6.68 12.23 10.68
N VAL A 97 5.60 12.69 10.03
CA VAL A 97 5.49 12.70 8.56
C VAL A 97 6.47 13.73 8.00
N ILE A 98 7.39 13.28 7.14
CA ILE A 98 8.38 14.14 6.47
C ILE A 98 8.12 14.30 4.97
N GLY A 99 7.13 13.60 4.44
CA GLY A 99 6.74 13.70 3.03
C GLY A 99 5.59 12.77 2.69
N ILE A 100 4.80 13.19 1.70
CA ILE A 100 3.71 12.42 1.12
C ILE A 100 3.83 12.49 -0.39
N GLN A 101 3.61 11.36 -1.06
CA GLN A 101 3.53 11.29 -2.51
C GLN A 101 2.31 10.49 -2.95
N ILE A 102 1.52 11.04 -3.87
CA ILE A 102 0.38 10.35 -4.48
C ILE A 102 0.78 9.82 -5.86
N ILE A 103 0.53 8.54 -6.11
CA ILE A 103 0.77 7.86 -7.37
C ILE A 103 -0.59 7.50 -7.97
N SER A 104 -0.92 8.15 -9.08
CA SER A 104 -2.13 7.86 -9.86
C SER A 104 -1.94 6.68 -10.80
N LYS A 105 -3.05 6.12 -11.30
CA LYS A 105 -3.06 4.99 -12.26
C LYS A 105 -2.37 3.72 -11.76
N GLY A 106 -2.15 3.60 -10.44
CA GLY A 106 -1.51 2.45 -9.82
C GLY A 106 -0.07 2.20 -10.24
N LYS A 107 0.62 3.12 -10.91
CA LYS A 107 2.04 2.95 -11.29
C LYS A 107 2.75 4.30 -11.33
N GLY A 108 3.94 4.35 -10.74
CA GLY A 108 4.75 5.57 -10.76
C GLY A 108 6.11 5.37 -10.11
N HIS A 109 6.81 6.47 -9.87
CA HIS A 109 8.11 6.47 -9.21
C HIS A 109 8.08 7.32 -7.96
N PHE A 110 8.84 6.93 -6.94
CA PHE A 110 9.08 7.72 -5.74
C PHE A 110 10.56 7.59 -5.35
N THR A 111 11.07 8.59 -4.66
CA THR A 111 12.43 8.54 -4.10
C THR A 111 12.31 8.36 -2.59
N TYR A 112 13.01 7.35 -2.04
CA TYR A 112 13.02 7.14 -0.60
C TYR A 112 13.88 8.23 0.07
N PRO A 113 13.32 9.14 0.88
CA PRO A 113 14.04 10.31 1.36
C PRO A 113 15.24 9.96 2.26
N MET A 114 16.30 10.78 2.22
CA MET A 114 17.50 10.56 3.04
C MET A 114 17.21 10.54 4.56
N ARG A 115 16.22 11.32 4.98
CA ARG A 115 15.78 11.47 6.37
C ARG A 115 14.71 10.46 6.77
N ALA A 116 14.22 9.63 5.84
CA ALA A 116 13.21 8.63 6.14
C ALA A 116 13.80 7.49 6.97
N TYR A 117 12.97 6.98 7.87
CA TYR A 117 13.21 5.82 8.71
C TYR A 117 12.19 4.72 8.44
N ALA A 118 10.95 5.11 8.16
CA ALA A 118 9.87 4.20 7.79
C ALA A 118 9.03 4.81 6.67
N TYR A 119 8.21 3.99 6.03
CA TYR A 119 7.20 4.44 5.10
C TYR A 119 5.96 3.56 5.17
N ALA A 120 4.84 4.13 4.72
CA ALA A 120 3.60 3.41 4.51
C ALA A 120 3.12 3.59 3.07
N ILE A 121 2.46 2.55 2.55
CA ILE A 121 1.71 2.63 1.29
C ILE A 121 0.24 2.42 1.63
N GLU A 122 -0.60 3.35 1.22
CA GLU A 122 -2.05 3.30 1.39
C GLU A 122 -2.70 3.20 0.00
N LEU A 123 -3.60 2.23 -0.18
CA LEU A 123 -4.49 2.20 -1.34
C LEU A 123 -5.71 3.03 -1.01
N LEU A 124 -5.87 4.17 -1.69
CA LEU A 124 -6.99 5.08 -1.45
C LEU A 124 -8.19 4.72 -2.31
N ASN A 125 -9.38 4.96 -1.74
CA ASN A 125 -10.62 4.81 -2.45
C ASN A 125 -10.83 5.96 -3.41
N HIS A 126 -11.11 5.65 -4.66
CA HIS A 126 -11.53 6.64 -5.66
C HIS A 126 -12.74 6.13 -6.41
N GLY A 127 -13.75 5.67 -5.66
CA GLY A 127 -14.94 5.03 -6.22
C GLY A 127 -14.77 3.52 -6.49
N ILE A 128 -13.80 2.87 -5.84
CA ILE A 128 -13.64 1.42 -5.88
C ILE A 128 -14.73 0.80 -5.02
N GLN A 129 -15.59 -0.01 -5.63
CA GLN A 129 -16.58 -0.82 -4.93
C GLN A 129 -16.09 -2.24 -4.72
N GLU A 130 -15.41 -2.80 -5.72
CA GLU A 130 -14.82 -4.14 -5.68
C GLU A 130 -13.37 -4.09 -6.14
N LEU A 131 -12.50 -4.84 -5.46
CA LEU A 131 -11.08 -4.92 -5.74
C LEU A 131 -10.61 -6.37 -5.65
N PHE A 132 -9.99 -6.86 -6.71
CA PHE A 132 -9.22 -8.09 -6.75
C PHE A 132 -7.74 -7.73 -6.70
N PHE A 133 -7.17 -7.71 -5.50
CA PHE A 133 -5.79 -7.35 -5.22
C PHE A 133 -4.87 -8.57 -5.40
N GLN A 134 -3.79 -8.43 -6.17
CA GLN A 134 -2.76 -9.47 -6.31
C GLN A 134 -1.48 -9.12 -5.53
N SER A 135 -0.92 -7.93 -5.78
CA SER A 135 0.28 -7.45 -5.09
C SER A 135 0.57 -5.96 -5.37
N ILE A 136 1.45 -5.38 -4.57
CA ILE A 136 2.19 -4.17 -4.91
C ILE A 136 3.63 -4.59 -5.21
N VAL A 137 4.14 -4.16 -6.37
CA VAL A 137 5.52 -4.43 -6.78
C VAL A 137 6.35 -3.15 -6.62
N ILE A 138 7.48 -3.27 -5.93
CA ILE A 138 8.45 -2.18 -5.74
C ILE A 138 9.78 -2.61 -6.35
N ALA A 139 10.23 -1.91 -7.38
CA ALA A 139 11.49 -2.19 -8.06
C ALA A 139 12.45 -1.00 -7.94
N SER A 140 13.72 -1.27 -7.64
CA SER A 140 14.77 -0.24 -7.72
C SER A 140 14.89 0.25 -9.15
N ASP A 141 14.81 1.56 -9.37
CA ASP A 141 15.07 2.17 -10.67
C ASP A 141 16.59 2.37 -10.80
N SER A 142 17.22 1.67 -11.74
CA SER A 142 18.67 1.66 -11.95
C SER A 142 19.13 2.69 -12.99
N ARG A 143 18.40 3.79 -13.15
CA ARG A 143 18.74 4.86 -14.08
C ARG A 143 19.76 5.82 -13.51
#